data_AF-C7NSC5-F1
#
_entry.id   AF-C7NSC5-F1
#
_cell.length_a   1.000
_cell.length_b   1.000
_cell.length_c   1.000
_cell.angle_alpha   90.00
_cell.angle_beta   90.00
_cell.angle_gamma   90.00
#
_symmetry.space_group_name_H-M   'P 1'
#
loop_
_entity.id
_entity.type
_entity.pdbx_description
1 polymer ?
#
loop_
_entity_poly.entity_id
_entity_poly.type
_entity_poly.pdbx_seq_one_letter_code
_entity_poly.pdbx_strand_id
1 'polypeptide(L)'
;MATVREQIPRPLRAPTSLGLLGVGILGLAIGYAVSMFGLMSLIGLEPYSDPIPTVEAGKILLIGIVMIAAGYGGFKGFFRVAY
;
A
#
# COMPACT_ATOMS: atom_id res chain seq x y z
N MET A 1 2.65 -16.68 24.84
CA MET A 1 2.27 -15.55 23.96
C MET A 1 1.09 -16.00 23.14
N ALA A 2 -0.12 -15.51 23.44
CA ALA A 2 -1.31 -15.87 22.67
C ALA A 2 -1.16 -15.34 21.25
N THR A 3 -1.18 -16.23 20.26
CA THR A 3 -1.08 -15.85 18.85
C THR A 3 -2.29 -14.98 18.50
N VAL A 4 -2.14 -13.88 17.75
CA VAL A 4 -3.25 -12.97 17.36
C VAL A 4 -4.46 -13.74 16.80
N ARG A 5 -4.19 -14.88 16.16
CA ARG A 5 -5.16 -15.89 15.75
C ARG A 5 -6.15 -16.29 16.86
N GLU A 6 -5.71 -16.53 18.10
CA GLU A 6 -6.55 -16.92 19.25
C GLU A 6 -7.51 -15.82 19.72
N GLN A 7 -7.19 -14.55 19.46
CA GLN A 7 -8.04 -13.41 19.84
C GLN A 7 -9.19 -13.17 18.85
N ILE A 8 -9.14 -13.76 17.66
CA ILE A 8 -10.17 -13.59 16.62
C ILE A 8 -11.09 -14.82 16.59
N PRO A 9 -12.42 -14.65 16.73
CA PRO A 9 -13.39 -15.74 16.62
C PRO A 9 -13.21 -16.48 15.29
N ARG A 10 -13.26 -17.83 15.33
CA ARG A 10 -13.09 -18.70 14.15
C ARG A 10 -13.86 -18.26 12.90
N PRO A 11 -15.14 -17.80 12.95
CA PRO A 11 -15.85 -17.36 11.75
C PRO A 11 -15.33 -16.05 11.14
N LEU A 12 -14.67 -15.20 11.93
CA LEU A 12 -14.17 -13.90 11.48
C LEU A 12 -12.74 -13.96 10.92
N ARG A 13 -12.00 -15.04 11.19
CA ARG A 13 -10.61 -15.18 10.71
C ARG A 13 -10.49 -15.13 9.18
N ALA A 14 -11.40 -15.80 8.48
CA ALA A 14 -11.41 -15.85 7.01
C ALA A 14 -11.76 -14.51 6.33
N PRO A 15 -12.83 -13.79 6.72
CA PRO A 15 -13.11 -12.47 6.14
C PRO A 15 -12.06 -11.43 6.53
N THR A 16 -11.51 -11.49 7.76
CA THR A 16 -10.45 -10.56 8.18
C THR A 16 -9.13 -10.81 7.43
N SER A 17 -8.76 -12.07 7.19
CA SER A 17 -7.55 -12.37 6.41
C SER A 17 -7.72 -11.94 4.94
N LEU A 18 -8.87 -12.21 4.31
CA LEU A 18 -9.16 -11.74 2.96
C LEU A 18 -9.13 -10.20 2.85
N GLY A 19 -9.70 -9.50 3.83
CA GLY A 19 -9.64 -8.04 3.89
C GLY A 19 -8.21 -7.52 3.98
N LEU A 20 -7.38 -8.10 4.84
CA LEU A 20 -5.96 -7.72 4.99
C LEU A 20 -5.13 -8.02 3.74
N LEU A 21 -5.42 -9.14 3.06
CA LEU A 21 -4.79 -9.48 1.78
C LEU A 21 -5.21 -8.50 0.68
N GLY A 22 -6.49 -8.13 0.64
CA GLY A 22 -7.00 -7.10 -0.29
C GLY A 22 -6.33 -5.75 -0.06
N VAL A 23 -6.26 -5.29 1.19
CA VAL A 23 -5.53 -4.05 1.55
C VAL A 23 -4.05 -4.16 1.18
N GLY A 24 -3.44 -5.33 1.35
CA GLY A 24 -2.06 -5.57 0.97
C GLY A 24 -1.82 -5.42 -0.53
N ILE A 25 -2.60 -6.12 -1.35
CA ILE A 25 -2.47 -6.09 -2.81
C ILE A 25 -2.81 -4.70 -3.35
N LEU A 26 -3.93 -4.12 -2.95
CA LEU A 26 -4.36 -2.80 -3.42
C LEU A 26 -3.39 -1.71 -2.98
N GLY A 27 -2.91 -1.75 -1.74
CA GLY A 27 -1.93 -0.79 -1.23
C GLY A 27 -0.61 -0.84 -2.00
N LEU A 28 -0.12 -2.03 -2.33
CA LEU A 28 1.08 -2.19 -3.16
C LEU A 28 0.84 -1.75 -4.60
N ALA A 29 -0.27 -2.13 -5.22
CA ALA A 29 -0.57 -1.81 -6.61
C ALA A 29 -0.77 -0.29 -6.82
N ILE A 30 -1.64 0.32 -6.01
CA ILE A 30 -1.92 1.75 -6.07
C ILE A 30 -0.68 2.53 -5.64
N GLY A 31 -0.02 2.13 -4.56
CA GLY A 31 1.20 2.78 -4.09
C GLY A 31 2.33 2.74 -5.11
N TYR A 32 2.50 1.63 -5.83
CA TYR A 32 3.46 1.52 -6.94
C TYR A 32 3.12 2.47 -8.08
N ALA A 33 1.87 2.49 -8.54
CA ALA A 33 1.44 3.38 -9.62
C ALA A 33 1.66 4.85 -9.26
N VAL A 34 1.26 5.27 -8.06
CA VAL A 34 1.42 6.64 -7.55
C VAL A 34 2.89 7.00 -7.37
N SER A 35 3.70 6.09 -6.80
CA SER A 35 5.14 6.30 -6.64
C SER A 35 5.82 6.47 -7.99
N MET A 36 5.48 5.62 -8.96
CA MET A 36 6.05 5.67 -10.30
C MET A 36 5.68 6.97 -11.02
N PHE A 37 4.44 7.44 -10.88
CA PHE A 37 4.00 8.73 -11.41
C PHE A 37 4.74 9.91 -10.78
N GLY A 38 4.90 9.90 -9.44
CA GLY A 38 5.67 10.92 -8.73
C GLY A 38 7.15 10.92 -9.14
N LEU A 39 7.75 9.73 -9.32
CA LEU A 39 9.11 9.57 -9.82
C LEU A 39 9.28 10.12 -11.22
N MET A 40 8.39 9.75 -12.15
CA MET A 40 8.38 10.25 -13.53
C MET A 40 8.29 11.77 -13.57
N SER A 41 7.46 12.36 -12.72
CA SER A 41 7.32 13.82 -12.60
C SER A 41 8.60 14.49 -12.07
N LEU A 42 9.27 13.88 -11.07
CA LEU A 42 10.52 14.42 -10.53
C LEU A 42 11.68 14.42 -11.54
N ILE A 43 11.71 13.43 -12.44
CA ILE A 43 12.76 13.30 -13.46
C ILE A 43 12.37 13.95 -14.80
N GLY A 44 11.21 14.60 -14.88
CA GLY A 44 10.72 15.26 -16.10
C GLY A 44 10.33 14.31 -17.23
N LEU A 45 10.02 13.04 -16.92
CA LEU A 45 9.47 12.06 -17.87
C LEU A 45 7.93 12.10 -17.89
N GLU A 46 7.36 13.30 -17.79
CA GLU A 46 5.90 13.46 -17.73
C GLU A 46 5.30 13.23 -19.11
N PRO A 47 4.22 12.44 -19.24
CA PRO A 47 3.50 12.30 -20.50
C PRO A 47 2.64 13.53 -20.84
N TYR A 48 2.57 14.53 -19.95
CA TYR A 48 1.73 15.72 -20.06
C TYR A 48 2.56 16.98 -20.33
N SER A 49 1.96 17.94 -21.03
CA SER A 49 2.59 19.18 -21.47
C SER A 49 2.76 20.24 -20.38
N ASP A 50 2.03 20.12 -19.26
CA ASP A 50 2.13 21.01 -18.11
C ASP A 50 2.92 20.32 -16.99
N PRO A 51 4.20 20.69 -16.78
CA PRO A 51 5.06 20.03 -15.81
C PRO A 51 4.56 20.30 -14.39
N ILE A 52 4.44 19.23 -13.60
CA ILE A 52 4.08 19.33 -12.19
C ILE A 52 5.27 19.95 -11.43
N PRO A 53 5.04 20.96 -10.57
CA PRO A 53 6.08 21.50 -9.70
C PRO A 53 6.82 20.39 -8.95
N THR A 54 8.15 20.43 -8.93
CA THR A 54 9.00 19.39 -8.30
C THR A 54 8.61 19.13 -6.84
N VAL A 55 8.17 20.16 -6.13
CA VAL A 55 7.69 20.08 -4.74
C VAL A 55 6.41 19.24 -4.63
N GLU A 56 5.50 19.36 -5.60
CA GLU A 56 4.25 18.60 -5.65
C GLU A 56 4.50 17.15 -6.10
N ALA A 57 5.36 16.96 -7.10
CA ALA A 57 5.82 15.64 -7.52
C ALA A 57 6.47 14.87 -6.34
N GLY A 58 7.28 15.55 -5.53
CA GLY A 58 7.88 14.98 -4.32
C GLY A 58 6.85 14.56 -3.27
N LYS A 59 5.76 15.32 -3.10
CA LYS A 59 4.64 14.93 -2.21
C LYS A 59 3.90 13.70 -2.75
N ILE A 60 3.65 13.63 -4.05
CA ILE A 60 2.99 12.49 -4.69
C ILE A 60 3.83 11.22 -4.50
N LEU A 61 5.14 11.31 -4.71
CA LEU A 61 6.08 10.22 -4.44
C LEU A 61 5.98 9.74 -2.98
N LEU A 62 6.02 10.68 -2.04
CA LEU A 62 5.94 10.38 -0.60
C LEU A 62 4.63 9.66 -0.26
N ILE A 63 3.49 10.11 -0.80
CA ILE A 63 2.18 9.47 -0.62
C ILE A 63 2.21 8.03 -1.18
N GLY A 64 2.78 7.84 -2.37
CA GLY A 64 2.93 6.51 -2.97
C GLY A 64 3.74 5.56 -2.07
N ILE A 65 4.86 6.03 -1.53
CA ILE A 65 5.69 5.24 -0.60
C ILE A 65 4.91 4.88 0.68
N VAL A 66 4.15 5.81 1.24
CA VAL A 66 3.31 5.55 2.42
C VAL A 66 2.23 4.51 2.11
N MET A 67 1.62 4.55 0.92
CA MET A 67 0.64 3.55 0.50
C MET A 67 1.27 2.15 0.33
N ILE A 68 2.49 2.08 -0.22
CA ILE A 68 3.26 0.83 -0.27
C ILE A 68 3.53 0.30 1.14
N ALA A 69 3.94 1.16 2.06
CA ALA A 69 4.19 0.77 3.46
C ALA A 69 2.92 0.27 4.16
N ALA A 70 1.77 0.91 3.92
CA ALA A 70 0.47 0.46 4.41
C ALA A 70 0.07 -0.89 3.79
N GLY A 71 0.29 -1.09 2.49
CA GLY A 71 0.09 -2.38 1.81
C GLY A 71 0.97 -3.49 2.39
N TYR A 72 2.24 -3.20 2.65
CA TYR A 72 3.13 -4.14 3.34
C TYR A 72 2.63 -4.50 4.75
N GLY A 73 2.10 -3.51 5.49
CA GLY A 73 1.42 -3.72 6.75
C GLY A 73 0.20 -4.66 6.63
N GLY A 74 -0.62 -4.49 5.60
CA GLY A 74 -1.73 -5.37 5.26
C GLY A 74 -1.28 -6.81 4.99
N PHE A 75 -0.23 -6.99 4.18
CA PHE A 75 0.38 -8.30 3.92
C PHE A 75 0.91 -8.97 5.20
N LYS A 76 1.60 -8.23 6.05
CA LYS A 76 2.11 -8.74 7.33
C LYS A 76 0.96 -9.09 8.30
N GLY A 77 -0.10 -8.31 8.28
CA GLY A 77 -1.34 -8.59 9.01
C GLY A 77 -2.01 -9.87 8.53
N PHE A 78 -2.11 -10.06 7.21
CA PHE A 78 -2.61 -11.30 6.62
C PHE A 78 -1.83 -12.51 7.12
N PHE A 79 -0.50 -12.49 7.02
CA PHE A 79 0.32 -13.61 7.47
C PHE A 79 0.11 -13.94 8.96
N ARG A 80 -0.06 -12.93 9.82
CA ARG A 80 -0.29 -13.12 11.27
C ARG A 80 -1.68 -13.67 11.63
N VAL A 81 -2.66 -13.48 10.76
CA VAL A 81 -4.05 -13.92 10.99
C VAL A 81 -4.33 -15.25 10.30
N ALA A 82 -3.78 -15.45 9.10
CA ALA A 82 -3.99 -16.63 8.28
C ALA A 82 -3.12 -17.82 8.72
N TYR A 83 -1.87 -17.58 9.11
CA TYR A 83 -0.90 -18.58 9.55
C TYR A 83 -0.66 -18.48 11.06
#